data_AF-A0A7X4FCR7-F1
#
_entry.id   AF-A0A7X4FCR7-F1
#
_cell.length_a   1.000
_cell.length_b   1.000
_cell.length_c   1.000
_cell.angle_alpha   90.00
_cell.angle_beta   90.00
_cell.angle_gamma   90.00
#
_symmetry.space_group_name_H-M   'P 1'
#
loop_
_entity.id
_entity.type
_entity.pdbx_description
1 polymer ?
#
loop_
_entity_poly.entity_id
_entity_poly.type
_entity_poly.pdbx_seq_one_letter_code
_entity_poly.pdbx_strand_id
1 'polypeptide(L)'
;MEKNAMSMAEKAKRNTVMEKNVVSMTEKAKRNTTNRVLICISCLVILMELFSLAILIYAAKPPENILKNGDFDLNLEGWHHWTHAEATALFQTEGKKAEPIVGKKAVYIKISKAGGAIWHIQFYQQPFTLEKGTTYTYNLWAKSEKPRTVVMRILHQGAPWNEYARQTINLSEAWKEFFITFKMTVDDVNSRAGIIMGGQKVDVWLDHIRLYEGEFVSDIEDGQPQAVDPSDKLTTTWAALRSP
;
A
#
# COMPACT_ATOMS: atom_id res chain seq x y z
N MET A 1 -31.02 -84.53 -34.99
CA MET A 1 -31.44 -83.28 -34.30
C MET A 1 -30.47 -82.86 -33.20
N GLU A 2 -29.83 -83.79 -32.50
CA GLU A 2 -28.96 -83.54 -31.33
C GLU A 2 -27.65 -82.76 -31.62
N LYS A 3 -26.96 -83.03 -32.73
CA LYS A 3 -25.71 -82.32 -33.11
C LYS A 3 -25.91 -80.81 -33.39
N ASN A 4 -27.07 -80.41 -33.90
CA ASN A 4 -27.36 -78.99 -34.16
C ASN A 4 -27.65 -78.22 -32.87
N ALA A 5 -28.30 -78.86 -31.89
CA ALA A 5 -28.55 -78.26 -30.58
C ALA A 5 -27.24 -78.05 -29.80
N MET A 6 -26.32 -79.02 -29.85
CA MET A 6 -25.01 -78.93 -29.18
C MET A 6 -24.11 -77.83 -29.79
N SER A 7 -24.14 -77.68 -31.12
CA SER A 7 -23.42 -76.60 -31.84
C SER A 7 -23.99 -75.21 -31.51
N MET A 8 -25.32 -75.07 -31.42
CA MET A 8 -25.93 -73.81 -31.00
C MET A 8 -25.60 -73.46 -29.54
N ALA A 9 -25.59 -74.44 -28.63
CA ALA A 9 -25.22 -74.24 -27.24
C ALA A 9 -23.76 -73.76 -27.07
N GLU A 10 -22.84 -74.30 -27.87
CA GLU A 10 -21.44 -73.89 -27.84
C GLU A 10 -21.24 -72.49 -28.42
N LYS A 11 -21.96 -72.14 -29.50
CA LYS A 11 -21.95 -70.78 -30.08
C LYS A 11 -22.53 -69.75 -29.11
N ALA A 12 -23.64 -70.08 -28.43
CA ALA A 12 -24.22 -69.23 -27.40
C ALA A 12 -23.24 -68.99 -26.25
N LYS A 13 -22.57 -70.05 -25.77
CA LYS A 13 -21.56 -69.95 -24.71
C LYS A 13 -20.37 -69.06 -25.12
N ARG A 14 -19.89 -69.18 -26.37
CA ARG A 14 -18.83 -68.32 -26.91
C ARG A 14 -19.26 -66.85 -27.00
N ASN A 15 -20.48 -66.58 -27.46
CA ASN A 15 -21.03 -65.22 -27.51
C ASN A 15 -21.15 -64.61 -26.11
N THR A 16 -21.64 -65.35 -25.13
CA THR A 16 -21.73 -64.88 -23.74
C THR A 16 -20.36 -64.57 -23.14
N VAL A 17 -19.32 -65.36 -23.46
CA VAL A 17 -17.95 -65.08 -23.00
C VAL A 17 -17.39 -63.82 -23.66
N MET A 18 -17.63 -63.63 -24.96
CA MET A 18 -17.22 -62.42 -25.68
C MET A 18 -17.90 -61.17 -25.12
N GLU A 19 -19.21 -61.20 -24.86
CA GLU A 19 -19.95 -60.09 -24.26
C GLU A 19 -19.42 -59.73 -22.87
N LYS A 20 -19.16 -60.73 -22.02
CA LYS A 20 -18.55 -60.51 -20.69
C LYS A 20 -17.16 -59.86 -20.78
N ASN A 21 -16.34 -60.27 -21.75
CA ASN A 21 -15.02 -59.68 -21.96
C ASN A 21 -15.12 -58.22 -22.44
N VAL A 22 -16.05 -57.91 -23.34
CA VAL A 22 -16.30 -56.53 -23.80
C VAL A 22 -16.80 -55.64 -22.66
N VAL A 23 -17.72 -56.13 -21.82
CA VAL A 23 -18.18 -55.40 -20.62
C VAL A 23 -17.02 -55.17 -19.64
N SER A 24 -16.22 -56.19 -19.37
CA SER A 24 -15.04 -56.07 -18.49
C SER A 24 -14.01 -55.05 -19.01
N MET A 25 -13.75 -55.04 -20.33
CA MET A 25 -12.83 -54.08 -20.96
C MET A 25 -13.35 -52.65 -20.88
N THR A 26 -14.65 -52.44 -21.12
CA THR A 26 -15.26 -51.10 -21.06
C THR A 26 -15.30 -50.54 -19.63
N GLU A 27 -15.56 -51.37 -18.62
CA GLU A 27 -15.47 -50.97 -17.22
C GLU A 27 -14.04 -50.63 -16.77
N LYS A 28 -13.04 -51.38 -17.26
CA LYS A 28 -11.62 -51.10 -16.97
C LYS A 28 -11.18 -49.79 -17.63
N ALA A 29 -11.62 -49.53 -18.86
CA ALA A 29 -11.35 -48.26 -19.54
C ALA A 29 -12.00 -47.07 -18.82
N LYS A 30 -13.26 -47.19 -18.39
CA LYS A 30 -13.95 -46.16 -17.58
C LYS A 30 -13.22 -45.90 -16.26
N ARG A 31 -12.84 -46.94 -15.51
CA ARG A 31 -12.05 -46.81 -14.27
C ARG A 31 -10.71 -46.11 -14.49
N ASN A 32 -9.99 -46.45 -15.56
CA ASN A 32 -8.72 -45.78 -15.89
C ASN A 32 -8.93 -44.30 -16.25
N THR A 33 -9.98 -43.96 -16.99
CA THR A 33 -10.32 -42.56 -17.31
C THR A 33 -10.73 -41.78 -16.07
N THR A 34 -11.57 -42.35 -15.20
CA THR A 34 -11.97 -41.71 -13.93
C THR A 34 -10.77 -41.47 -13.02
N ASN A 35 -9.86 -42.44 -12.88
CA ASN A 35 -8.65 -42.27 -12.07
C ASN A 35 -7.73 -41.18 -12.64
N ARG A 36 -7.59 -41.09 -13.97
CA ARG A 36 -6.82 -40.03 -14.63
C ARG A 36 -7.42 -38.64 -14.37
N VAL A 37 -8.74 -38.50 -14.49
CA VAL A 37 -9.43 -37.23 -14.20
C VAL A 37 -9.29 -36.85 -12.73
N LEU A 38 -9.42 -37.80 -11.82
CA LEU A 38 -9.29 -37.55 -10.38
C LEU A 38 -7.87 -37.08 -10.01
N ILE A 39 -6.84 -37.71 -10.58
CA ILE A 39 -5.44 -37.28 -10.40
C ILE A 39 -5.23 -35.85 -10.93
N CYS A 40 -5.76 -35.53 -12.11
CA CYS A 40 -5.65 -34.17 -12.66
C CYS A 40 -6.34 -33.12 -11.78
N ILE A 41 -7.53 -33.42 -11.23
CA ILE A 41 -8.24 -32.52 -10.33
C ILE A 41 -7.46 -32.35 -9.02
N SER A 42 -6.95 -33.43 -8.43
CA SER A 42 -6.12 -33.36 -7.23
C SER A 42 -4.83 -32.56 -7.47
N CYS A 43 -4.16 -32.72 -8.61
CA CYS A 43 -2.99 -31.92 -8.97
C CYS A 43 -3.35 -30.44 -9.18
N LEU A 44 -4.51 -30.12 -9.77
CA LEU A 44 -4.95 -28.74 -9.95
C LEU A 44 -5.29 -28.08 -8.61
N VAL A 45 -5.96 -28.78 -7.70
CA VAL A 45 -6.25 -28.29 -6.34
C VAL A 45 -4.95 -28.10 -5.56
N ILE A 46 -4.02 -29.06 -5.60
CA ILE A 46 -2.70 -28.91 -4.98
C ILE A 46 -1.93 -27.75 -5.59
N LEU A 47 -1.99 -27.54 -6.91
CA LEU A 47 -1.34 -26.41 -7.58
C LEU A 47 -1.96 -25.08 -7.14
N MET A 48 -3.29 -25.00 -7.00
CA MET A 48 -3.99 -23.80 -6.53
C MET A 48 -3.74 -23.52 -5.04
N GLU A 49 -3.67 -24.55 -4.20
CA GLU A 49 -3.28 -24.46 -2.78
C GLU A 49 -1.82 -24.01 -2.64
N LEU A 50 -0.91 -24.61 -3.42
CA LEU A 50 0.51 -24.22 -3.44
C LEU A 50 0.72 -22.81 -4.01
N PHE A 51 -0.08 -22.40 -5.00
CA PHE A 51 -0.07 -21.05 -5.54
C PHE A 51 -0.63 -20.04 -4.53
N SER A 52 -1.68 -20.41 -3.79
CA SER A 52 -2.22 -19.60 -2.70
C SER A 52 -1.24 -19.47 -1.53
N LEU A 53 -0.52 -20.55 -1.19
CA LEU A 53 0.54 -20.53 -0.19
C LEU A 53 1.76 -19.72 -0.65
N ALA A 54 2.09 -19.75 -1.95
CA ALA A 54 3.15 -18.91 -2.54
C ALA A 54 2.79 -17.42 -2.53
N ILE A 55 1.51 -17.07 -2.76
CA ILE A 55 1.02 -15.69 -2.60
C ILE A 55 1.09 -15.24 -1.13
N LEU A 56 0.79 -16.13 -0.18
CA LEU A 56 0.88 -15.82 1.26
C LEU A 56 2.32 -15.58 1.74
N ILE A 57 3.31 -16.25 1.13
CA ILE A 57 4.73 -16.11 1.47
C ILE A 57 5.36 -14.86 0.80
N TYR A 58 4.75 -14.34 -0.27
CA TYR A 58 5.17 -13.09 -0.92
C TYR A 58 4.44 -11.86 -0.37
N ALA A 59 4.18 -11.82 0.95
CA ALA A 59 4.04 -10.54 1.63
C ALA A 59 5.41 -9.84 1.51
N ALA A 60 5.56 -8.99 0.49
CA ALA A 60 6.80 -8.27 0.26
C ALA A 60 7.21 -7.55 1.55
N LYS A 61 8.45 -7.79 2.02
CA LYS A 61 9.01 -7.09 3.17
C LYS A 61 8.74 -5.58 3.00
N PRO A 62 8.24 -4.87 4.02
CA PRO A 62 7.98 -3.44 3.90
C PRO A 62 9.27 -2.72 3.47
N PRO A 63 9.17 -1.73 2.58
CA PRO A 63 10.33 -1.03 2.04
C PRO A 63 11.11 -0.34 3.16
N GLU A 64 12.43 -0.25 2.99
CA GLU A 64 13.30 0.36 4.00
C GLU A 64 13.07 1.88 4.05
N ASN A 65 12.84 2.41 5.26
CA ASN A 65 12.66 3.84 5.46
C ASN A 65 13.99 4.59 5.41
N ILE A 66 14.11 5.51 4.45
CA ILE A 66 15.22 6.45 4.30
C ILE A 66 15.24 7.40 5.50
N LEU A 67 14.07 7.87 5.94
CA LEU A 67 13.96 8.70 7.14
C LEU A 67 14.17 7.85 8.40
N LYS A 68 14.73 8.47 9.42
CA LYS A 68 15.00 7.86 10.73
C LYS A 68 13.99 8.34 11.75
N ASN A 69 13.72 7.50 12.77
CA ASN A 69 12.84 7.84 13.89
C ASN A 69 11.45 8.35 13.42
N GLY A 70 10.86 7.65 12.45
CA GLY A 70 9.52 7.99 11.91
C GLY A 70 8.36 7.61 12.84
N ASP A 71 8.64 6.78 13.84
CA ASP A 71 7.75 6.31 14.92
C ASP A 71 7.88 7.13 16.21
N PHE A 72 8.85 8.06 16.26
CA PHE A 72 9.05 9.03 17.34
C PHE A 72 9.32 8.45 18.74
N ASP A 73 9.69 7.16 18.83
CA ASP A 73 10.06 6.52 20.08
C ASP A 73 11.32 7.14 20.70
N LEU A 74 12.20 7.69 19.84
CA LEU A 74 13.38 8.48 20.22
C LEU A 74 13.05 9.99 20.30
N ASN A 75 11.81 10.35 20.64
CA ASN A 75 11.33 11.72 20.64
C ASN A 75 11.53 12.39 19.27
N LEU A 76 12.14 13.58 19.23
CA LEU A 76 12.41 14.33 17.99
C LEU A 76 13.84 14.12 17.47
N GLU A 77 14.54 13.07 17.89
CA GLU A 77 15.90 12.79 17.41
C GLU A 77 15.93 12.71 15.87
N GLY A 78 16.88 13.43 15.25
CA GLY A 78 17.02 13.53 13.79
C GLY A 78 16.00 14.45 13.10
N TRP A 79 14.95 14.90 13.80
CA TRP A 79 13.96 15.82 13.25
C TRP A 79 14.31 17.28 13.54
N HIS A 80 14.05 18.12 12.56
CA HIS A 80 14.27 19.56 12.61
C HIS A 80 12.94 20.31 12.46
N HIS A 81 12.94 21.55 12.92
CA HIS A 81 11.81 22.44 12.73
C HIS A 81 12.27 23.85 12.37
N TRP A 82 11.35 24.61 11.79
CA TRP A 82 11.53 26.03 11.52
C TRP A 82 10.25 26.77 11.85
N THR A 83 10.37 27.86 12.61
CA THR A 83 9.25 28.75 12.95
C THR A 83 9.66 30.18 12.59
N HIS A 84 8.93 30.81 11.67
CA HIS A 84 9.13 32.20 11.30
C HIS A 84 8.80 33.13 12.49
N ALA A 85 9.39 34.33 12.54
CA ALA A 85 9.20 35.29 13.64
C ALA A 85 7.73 35.71 13.86
N GLU A 86 6.89 35.60 12.83
CA GLU A 86 5.45 35.87 12.93
C GLU A 86 4.62 34.69 13.45
N ALA A 87 5.24 33.53 13.68
CA ALA A 87 4.60 32.32 14.16
C ALA A 87 5.18 31.87 15.51
N THR A 88 4.47 30.98 16.18
CA THR A 88 4.89 30.37 17.45
C THR A 88 4.29 28.98 17.51
N ALA A 89 5.17 27.98 17.48
CA ALA A 89 4.81 26.57 17.58
C ALA A 89 5.77 25.85 18.53
N LEU A 90 5.25 24.87 19.26
CA LEU A 90 6.02 23.96 20.12
C LEU A 90 5.91 22.54 19.56
N PHE A 91 7.06 21.91 19.30
CA PHE A 91 7.18 20.56 18.79
C PHE A 91 7.61 19.64 19.94
N GLN A 92 6.85 18.57 20.19
CA GLN A 92 7.08 17.68 21.33
C GLN A 92 6.40 16.32 21.12
N THR A 93 6.80 15.31 21.88
CA THR A 93 6.17 13.96 21.87
C THR A 93 5.37 13.66 23.15
N GLU A 94 5.48 14.51 24.18
CA GLU A 94 4.86 14.30 25.49
C GLU A 94 3.59 15.16 25.73
N GLY A 95 3.18 15.95 24.74
CA GLY A 95 2.04 16.88 24.87
C GLY A 95 0.68 16.18 24.86
N LYS A 96 -0.36 16.88 24.37
CA LYS A 96 -1.77 16.42 24.36
C LYS A 96 -1.84 14.99 23.80
N LYS A 97 -1.87 14.00 24.71
CA LYS A 97 -1.61 12.59 24.43
C LYS A 97 -2.60 12.11 23.37
N ALA A 98 -2.07 11.60 22.26
CA ALA A 98 -2.83 10.87 21.27
C ALA A 98 -2.32 9.43 21.30
N GLU A 99 -3.22 8.47 21.07
CA GLU A 99 -2.81 7.09 20.78
C GLU A 99 -1.97 7.11 19.50
N PRO A 100 -0.69 6.69 19.57
CA PRO A 100 0.17 6.54 18.40
C PRO A 100 -0.38 5.47 17.45
N ILE A 101 -0.07 5.62 16.17
CA ILE A 101 -0.35 4.63 15.13
C ILE A 101 0.67 3.49 15.20
N VAL A 102 1.94 3.84 15.45
CA VAL A 102 3.03 2.88 15.68
C VAL A 102 3.86 3.30 16.89
N GLY A 103 4.65 2.38 17.43
CA GLY A 103 5.53 2.69 18.55
C GLY A 103 4.75 3.10 19.82
N LYS A 104 5.34 3.99 20.60
CA LYS A 104 4.85 4.46 21.91
C LYS A 104 4.55 5.95 21.94
N LYS A 105 4.96 6.69 20.91
CA LYS A 105 4.87 8.16 20.87
C LYS A 105 4.43 8.63 19.49
N ALA A 106 3.86 9.82 19.46
CA ALA A 106 3.56 10.55 18.23
C ALA A 106 4.02 12.00 18.41
N VAL A 107 4.33 12.69 17.31
CA VAL A 107 4.62 14.12 17.36
C VAL A 107 3.34 14.88 17.61
N TYR A 108 3.40 15.85 18.51
CA TYR A 108 2.39 16.87 18.74
C TYR A 108 3.00 18.25 18.51
N ILE A 109 2.37 19.00 17.61
CA ILE A 109 2.76 20.36 17.23
C ILE A 109 1.68 21.31 17.72
N LYS A 110 1.98 21.99 18.84
CA LYS A 110 1.11 23.00 19.41
C LYS A 110 1.32 24.33 18.73
N ILE A 111 0.30 24.87 18.09
CA ILE A 111 0.39 26.13 17.34
C ILE A 111 -0.30 27.24 18.13
N SER A 112 0.51 28.12 18.73
CA SER A 112 0.01 29.28 19.48
C SER A 112 -0.23 30.48 18.58
N LYS A 113 0.59 30.65 17.54
CA LYS A 113 0.44 31.66 16.48
C LYS A 113 0.87 31.06 15.14
N ALA A 114 0.02 31.12 14.13
CA ALA A 114 0.26 30.39 12.87
C ALA A 114 1.11 31.17 11.85
N GLY A 115 1.27 32.49 12.03
CA GLY A 115 1.81 33.38 11.01
C GLY A 115 0.91 33.51 9.77
N GLY A 116 1.31 34.32 8.79
CA GLY A 116 0.52 34.58 7.59
C GLY A 116 0.72 33.60 6.43
N ALA A 117 1.82 32.83 6.38
CA ALA A 117 2.10 31.92 5.28
C ALA A 117 2.27 30.47 5.72
N ILE A 118 1.93 29.53 4.84
CA ILE A 118 1.97 28.09 5.11
C ILE A 118 3.37 27.59 5.53
N TRP A 119 4.44 28.19 5.03
CA TRP A 119 5.82 27.84 5.36
C TRP A 119 6.31 28.42 6.70
N HIS A 120 5.52 29.26 7.38
CA HIS A 120 5.94 29.87 8.65
C HIS A 120 6.15 28.85 9.77
N ILE A 121 5.58 27.64 9.66
CA ILE A 121 5.80 26.53 10.59
C ILE A 121 6.15 25.31 9.75
N GLN A 122 7.31 24.70 10.02
CA GLN A 122 7.84 23.58 9.25
C GLN A 122 8.38 22.51 10.19
N PHE A 123 8.13 21.25 9.86
CA PHE A 123 8.70 20.08 10.53
C PHE A 123 9.25 19.12 9.48
N TYR A 124 10.50 18.67 9.62
CA TYR A 124 11.21 18.04 8.52
C TYR A 124 12.44 17.25 8.98
N GLN A 125 12.94 16.41 8.09
CA GLN A 125 14.22 15.71 8.25
C GLN A 125 15.11 15.97 7.03
N GLN A 126 16.41 16.09 7.27
CA GLN A 126 17.46 16.34 6.29
C GLN A 126 18.84 16.09 6.94
N PRO A 127 19.93 16.01 6.15
CA PRO A 127 19.94 15.78 4.71
C PRO A 127 19.81 14.29 4.39
N PHE A 128 19.41 13.97 3.16
CA PHE A 128 19.49 12.62 2.59
C PHE A 128 19.63 12.70 1.07
N THR A 129 19.98 11.58 0.45
CA THR A 129 20.19 11.47 -1.00
C THR A 129 18.93 10.97 -1.70
N LEU A 130 18.61 11.57 -2.84
CA LEU A 130 17.64 11.08 -3.82
C LEU A 130 18.32 10.94 -5.18
N GLU A 131 18.08 9.82 -5.85
CA GLU A 131 18.74 9.48 -7.12
C GLU A 131 17.84 9.75 -8.31
N LYS A 132 18.40 10.28 -9.39
CA LYS A 132 17.68 10.57 -10.62
C LYS A 132 17.08 9.31 -11.21
N GLY A 133 15.81 9.41 -11.61
CA GLY A 133 15.09 8.33 -12.29
C GLY A 133 14.42 7.34 -11.35
N THR A 134 14.76 7.35 -10.05
CA THR A 134 14.13 6.53 -9.03
C THR A 134 12.76 7.09 -8.66
N THR A 135 11.78 6.20 -8.52
CA THR A 135 10.47 6.53 -7.96
C THR A 135 10.56 6.42 -6.44
N TYR A 136 10.08 7.44 -5.74
CA TYR A 136 10.01 7.45 -4.28
C TYR A 136 8.58 7.70 -3.83
N THR A 137 8.23 7.18 -2.65
CA THR A 137 7.00 7.51 -1.94
C THR A 137 7.32 8.13 -0.59
N TYR A 138 6.75 9.30 -0.33
CA TYR A 138 6.74 9.95 0.99
C TYR A 138 5.35 9.83 1.59
N ASN A 139 5.22 9.20 2.75
CA ASN A 139 3.95 9.07 3.45
C ASN A 139 4.07 9.36 4.94
N LEU A 140 2.94 9.71 5.54
CA LEU A 140 2.81 9.88 6.97
C LEU A 140 1.37 9.69 7.42
N TRP A 141 1.22 9.38 8.69
CA TRP A 141 -0.04 9.51 9.39
C TRP A 141 -0.17 10.90 9.98
N ALA A 142 -1.32 11.54 9.77
CA ALA A 142 -1.61 12.85 10.31
C ALA A 142 -3.05 12.98 10.77
N LYS A 143 -3.23 13.82 11.80
CA LYS A 143 -4.52 14.37 12.22
C LYS A 143 -4.34 15.78 12.79
N SER A 144 -5.45 16.44 13.05
CA SER A 144 -5.46 17.80 13.61
C SER A 144 -6.57 17.99 14.63
N GLU A 145 -6.47 19.04 15.45
CA GLU A 145 -7.46 19.28 16.51
C GLU A 145 -8.83 19.66 15.93
N LYS A 146 -8.83 20.27 14.75
CA LYS A 146 -9.99 20.65 13.95
C LYS A 146 -9.62 20.52 12.48
N PRO A 147 -10.59 20.48 11.54
CA PRO A 147 -10.29 20.47 10.12
C PRO A 147 -9.34 21.61 9.72
N ARG A 148 -8.25 21.27 9.03
CA ARG A 148 -7.25 22.23 8.57
C ARG A 148 -6.47 21.71 7.37
N THR A 149 -5.75 22.61 6.70
CA THR A 149 -4.88 22.26 5.58
C THR A 149 -3.42 22.35 5.99
N VAL A 150 -2.62 21.42 5.48
CA VAL A 150 -1.16 21.38 5.58
C VAL A 150 -0.58 20.96 4.23
N VAL A 151 0.73 21.11 4.04
CA VAL A 151 1.40 20.72 2.79
C VAL A 151 2.57 19.80 3.09
N MET A 152 2.54 18.60 2.51
CA MET A 152 3.67 17.68 2.42
C MET A 152 4.58 18.14 1.28
N ARG A 153 5.89 18.10 1.48
CA ARG A 153 6.84 18.45 0.42
C ARG A 153 8.20 17.79 0.57
N ILE A 154 8.81 17.56 -0.58
CA ILE A 154 10.19 17.10 -0.75
C ILE A 154 10.89 18.12 -1.64
N LEU A 155 12.06 18.59 -1.23
CA LEU A 155 12.78 19.67 -1.91
C LEU A 155 14.29 19.60 -1.64
N HIS A 156 15.06 20.34 -2.44
CA HIS A 156 16.46 20.61 -2.16
C HIS A 156 16.62 21.47 -0.90
N GLN A 157 17.55 21.09 -0.02
CA GLN A 157 17.87 21.84 1.19
C GLN A 157 18.90 22.95 0.92
N GLY A 158 18.46 23.98 0.21
CA GLY A 158 19.27 25.17 -0.07
C GLY A 158 18.62 26.02 -1.15
N ALA A 159 19.06 27.27 -1.31
CA ALA A 159 18.58 28.11 -2.40
C ALA A 159 18.88 27.45 -3.76
N PRO A 160 17.94 27.44 -4.73
CA PRO A 160 16.68 28.18 -4.76
C PRO A 160 15.45 27.43 -4.20
N TRP A 161 15.64 26.36 -3.41
CA TRP A 161 14.60 25.55 -2.77
C TRP A 161 13.72 24.78 -3.76
N ASN A 162 14.35 24.19 -4.79
CA ASN A 162 13.67 23.41 -5.82
C ASN A 162 12.82 22.30 -5.18
N GLU A 163 11.49 22.36 -5.37
CA GLU A 163 10.57 21.33 -4.88
C GLU A 163 10.51 20.17 -5.89
N TYR A 164 10.73 18.95 -5.40
CA TYR A 164 10.64 17.72 -6.18
C TYR A 164 9.23 17.12 -6.15
N ALA A 165 8.55 17.28 -5.01
CA ALA A 165 7.20 16.82 -4.80
C ALA A 165 6.50 17.72 -3.78
N ARG A 166 5.23 18.00 -4.02
CA ARG A 166 4.40 18.87 -3.18
C ARG A 166 2.98 18.38 -3.20
N GLN A 167 2.36 18.33 -2.03
CA GLN A 167 0.97 17.94 -1.91
C GLN A 167 0.25 18.66 -0.78
N THR A 168 -0.90 19.21 -1.09
CA THR A 168 -1.79 19.82 -0.10
C THR A 168 -2.72 18.75 0.44
N ILE A 169 -2.78 18.58 1.76
CA ILE A 169 -3.65 17.59 2.41
C ILE A 169 -4.58 18.27 3.42
N ASN A 170 -5.80 17.74 3.53
CA ASN A 170 -6.81 18.21 4.46
C ASN A 170 -6.89 17.24 5.63
N LEU A 171 -6.51 17.73 6.81
CA LEU A 171 -6.55 16.97 8.05
C LEU A 171 -7.92 17.09 8.70
N SER A 172 -8.28 16.05 9.44
CA SER A 172 -9.43 16.02 10.35
C SER A 172 -8.99 15.52 11.72
N GLU A 173 -9.94 15.37 12.64
CA GLU A 173 -9.70 14.85 13.99
C GLU A 173 -9.31 13.36 14.02
N ALA A 174 -9.60 12.63 12.95
CA ALA A 174 -9.24 11.23 12.80
C ALA A 174 -7.86 11.08 12.15
N TRP A 175 -7.08 10.12 12.65
CA TRP A 175 -5.86 9.68 12.00
C TRP A 175 -6.15 9.18 10.59
N LYS A 176 -5.36 9.65 9.63
CA LYS A 176 -5.37 9.16 8.25
C LYS A 176 -3.94 9.10 7.72
N GLU A 177 -3.70 8.13 6.85
CA GLU A 177 -2.46 8.05 6.08
C GLU A 177 -2.58 8.86 4.78
N PHE A 178 -1.57 9.67 4.53
CA PHE A 178 -1.42 10.45 3.30
C PHE A 178 -0.08 10.12 2.66
N PHE A 179 -0.04 10.11 1.33
CA PHE A 179 1.19 9.84 0.59
C PHE A 179 1.28 10.61 -0.73
N ILE A 180 2.52 10.91 -1.12
CA ILE A 180 2.88 11.37 -2.46
C ILE A 180 3.94 10.43 -3.04
N THR A 181 3.65 9.88 -4.22
CA THR A 181 4.60 9.15 -5.03
C THR A 181 5.11 10.06 -6.15
N PHE A 182 6.42 10.12 -6.34
CA PHE A 182 7.04 10.98 -7.35
C PHE A 182 8.27 10.32 -7.97
N LYS A 183 8.53 10.67 -9.23
CA LYS A 183 9.74 10.26 -9.93
C LYS A 183 10.78 11.35 -9.85
N MET A 184 11.94 11.04 -9.28
CA MET A 184 13.03 12.00 -9.14
C MET A 184 13.66 12.33 -10.50
N THR A 185 13.94 13.61 -10.75
CA THR A 185 14.41 14.10 -12.07
C THR A 185 15.88 14.49 -12.10
N VAL A 186 16.50 14.66 -10.94
CA VAL A 186 17.90 15.06 -10.75
C VAL A 186 18.51 14.27 -9.59
N ASP A 187 19.82 14.08 -9.56
CA ASP A 187 20.50 13.58 -8.36
C ASP A 187 20.61 14.71 -7.33
N ASP A 188 20.25 14.44 -6.08
CA ASP A 188 20.40 15.41 -5.00
C ASP A 188 20.82 14.74 -3.69
N VAL A 189 22.05 15.01 -3.26
CA VAL A 189 22.66 14.52 -2.01
C VAL A 189 22.25 15.33 -0.77
N ASN A 190 21.51 16.43 -0.96
CA ASN A 190 21.13 17.36 0.09
C ASN A 190 19.61 17.65 0.02
N SER A 191 18.82 16.57 -0.01
CA SER A 191 17.37 16.64 -0.02
C SER A 191 16.79 16.83 1.39
N ARG A 192 15.53 17.29 1.43
CA ARG A 192 14.72 17.45 2.63
C ARG A 192 13.29 16.99 2.36
N ALA A 193 12.70 16.27 3.30
CA ALA A 193 11.28 15.92 3.32
C ALA A 193 10.63 16.45 4.59
N GLY A 194 9.39 16.91 4.48
CA GLY A 194 8.64 17.34 5.65
C GLY A 194 7.27 17.92 5.31
N ILE A 195 6.73 18.60 6.31
CA ILE A 195 5.39 19.17 6.29
C ILE A 195 5.44 20.64 6.72
N ILE A 196 4.63 21.47 6.08
CA ILE A 196 4.47 22.89 6.41
C ILE A 196 3.01 23.20 6.74
N MET A 197 2.81 24.01 7.79
CA MET A 197 1.52 24.08 8.49
C MET A 197 1.25 25.45 9.16
N GLY A 198 1.82 26.53 8.64
CA GLY A 198 1.44 27.90 9.02
C GLY A 198 0.03 28.28 8.58
N GLY A 199 -0.38 29.53 8.83
CA GLY A 199 -1.65 30.10 8.36
C GLY A 199 -2.91 29.72 9.16
N GLN A 200 -2.92 28.58 9.85
CA GLN A 200 -4.04 28.15 10.71
C GLN A 200 -3.58 27.79 12.11
N LYS A 201 -4.21 28.40 13.13
CA LYS A 201 -3.94 28.15 14.56
C LYS A 201 -4.73 26.92 15.01
N VAL A 202 -4.30 25.75 14.54
CA VAL A 202 -4.91 24.45 14.84
C VAL A 202 -3.79 23.42 15.00
N ASP A 203 -3.75 22.76 16.14
CA ASP A 203 -2.69 21.81 16.46
C ASP A 203 -2.71 20.58 15.54
N VAL A 204 -1.54 19.97 15.37
CA VAL A 204 -1.30 18.84 14.46
C VAL A 204 -0.61 17.71 15.20
N TRP A 205 -1.00 16.47 14.89
CA TRP A 205 -0.27 15.27 15.27
C TRP A 205 0.23 14.56 14.01
N LEU A 206 1.44 14.04 14.10
CA LEU A 206 2.09 13.26 13.05
C LEU A 206 2.63 11.97 13.64
N ASP A 207 2.55 10.91 12.87
CA ASP A 207 3.14 9.62 13.23
C ASP A 207 3.54 8.83 11.97
N HIS A 208 4.34 7.79 12.15
CA HIS A 208 4.72 6.82 11.12
C HIS A 208 5.18 7.46 9.81
N ILE A 209 6.14 8.38 9.89
CA ILE A 209 6.63 9.11 8.72
C ILE A 209 7.69 8.30 7.98
N ARG A 210 7.44 8.05 6.69
CA ARG A 210 8.30 7.22 5.85
C ARG A 210 8.62 7.89 4.51
N LEU A 211 9.84 7.66 4.03
CA LEU A 211 10.27 7.93 2.66
C LEU A 211 11.02 6.70 2.16
N TYR A 212 10.63 6.13 1.03
CA TYR A 212 11.25 4.93 0.51
C TYR A 212 11.14 4.85 -1.01
N GLU A 213 11.92 3.95 -1.61
CA GLU A 213 11.89 3.67 -3.04
C GLU A 213 10.67 2.83 -3.41
N GLY A 214 10.06 3.17 -4.56
CA GLY A 214 8.92 2.47 -5.14
C GLY A 214 7.57 3.17 -4.94
N GLU A 215 6.54 2.46 -5.38
CA GLU A 215 5.14 2.86 -5.22
C GLU A 215 4.69 2.74 -3.75
N PHE A 216 3.57 3.38 -3.42
CA PHE A 216 3.04 3.33 -2.06
C PHE A 216 2.71 1.90 -1.61
N VAL A 217 3.18 1.55 -0.41
CA VAL A 217 2.89 0.30 0.28
C VAL A 217 2.32 0.61 1.66
N SER A 218 1.06 0.23 1.90
CA SER A 218 0.50 0.21 3.25
C SER A 218 1.15 -0.93 4.03
N ASP A 219 1.69 -0.60 5.20
CA ASP A 219 2.23 -1.56 6.18
C ASP A 219 1.36 -1.66 7.44
N ILE A 220 0.15 -1.08 7.41
CA ILE A 220 -0.83 -1.11 8.50
C ILE A 220 -2.19 -1.55 7.93
N GLU A 221 -2.64 -2.74 8.34
CA GLU A 221 -3.81 -3.43 7.77
C GLU A 221 -5.14 -2.65 7.92
N ASP A 222 -5.26 -1.74 8.89
CA ASP A 222 -6.49 -1.00 9.19
C ASP A 222 -6.50 0.47 8.70
N GLY A 223 -5.40 0.93 8.10
CA GLY A 223 -5.32 2.28 7.55
C GLY A 223 -5.81 2.33 6.13
N GLN A 224 -7.00 2.89 5.87
CA GLN A 224 -7.42 3.22 4.52
C GLN A 224 -6.50 4.33 3.98
N PRO A 225 -5.58 4.02 3.05
CA PRO A 225 -4.63 5.00 2.55
C PRO A 225 -5.36 5.89 1.55
N GLN A 226 -5.35 7.20 1.78
CA GLN A 226 -5.89 8.11 0.79
C GLN A 226 -4.77 8.46 -0.19
N ALA A 227 -4.82 7.85 -1.38
CA ALA A 227 -4.06 8.33 -2.52
C ALA A 227 -4.43 9.78 -2.76
N VAL A 228 -3.47 10.67 -2.59
CA VAL A 228 -3.67 12.06 -2.93
C VAL A 228 -3.03 12.24 -4.31
N ASP A 229 -3.84 12.67 -5.26
CA ASP A 229 -3.45 12.77 -6.67
C ASP A 229 -2.41 13.89 -6.86
N PRO A 230 -1.25 13.64 -7.51
CA PRO A 230 -0.30 14.70 -7.88
C PRO A 230 -0.82 15.70 -8.92
N SER A 231 -2.02 15.51 -9.48
CA SER A 231 -2.50 16.18 -10.69
C SER A 231 -3.78 17.05 -10.53
N ASP A 232 -3.87 17.86 -9.47
CA ASP A 232 -4.81 19.00 -9.42
C ASP A 232 -4.46 20.14 -10.42
N LYS A 233 -3.76 19.82 -11.51
CA LYS A 233 -3.65 20.65 -12.70
C LYS A 233 -4.45 20.00 -13.83
N LEU A 234 -5.57 20.67 -14.13
CA LEU A 234 -6.41 20.59 -15.33
C LEU A 234 -7.52 19.52 -15.32
N THR A 235 -8.71 19.88 -14.83
CA THR A 235 -9.87 20.22 -15.69
C THR A 235 -11.13 20.46 -14.86
N THR A 236 -11.51 21.73 -14.73
CA THR A 236 -12.88 22.13 -14.41
C THR A 236 -13.75 21.87 -15.65
N THR A 237 -14.96 21.32 -15.40
CA THR A 237 -16.19 21.37 -16.22
C THR A 237 -16.21 20.66 -17.58
N TRP A 238 -17.11 19.65 -17.70
CA TRP A 238 -18.20 19.60 -18.71
C TRP A 238 -19.30 18.54 -18.43
N ALA A 239 -19.26 17.78 -17.33
CA ALA A 239 -20.24 16.71 -17.09
C ALA A 239 -21.50 17.08 -16.26
N ALA A 240 -21.65 18.33 -15.79
CA ALA A 240 -22.80 18.73 -14.95
C ALA A 240 -23.98 19.37 -15.73
N LEU A 241 -23.97 19.36 -17.06
CA LEU A 241 -25.09 19.85 -17.88
C LEU A 241 -25.41 18.84 -19.00
N ARG A 242 -26.03 17.73 -18.64
CA ARG A 242 -27.01 17.07 -19.50
C ARG A 242 -28.08 16.41 -18.61
N SER A 243 -29.19 17.13 -18.54
CA SER A 243 -30.45 16.84 -17.88
C SER A 243 -31.12 15.56 -18.43
N PRO A 244 -32.26 15.12 -17.87
CA PRO A 244 -33.55 15.83 -18.07
C PRO A 244 -34.07 16.58 -16.85
#